data_AF-A0A1N7KRC5-F1
#
_entry.id   AF-A0A1N7KRC5-F1
#
_cell.length_a   1.000
_cell.length_b   1.000
_cell.length_c   1.000
_cell.angle_alpha   90.00
_cell.angle_beta   90.00
_cell.angle_gamma   90.00
#
_symmetry.space_group_name_H-M   'P 1'
#
loop_
_entity.id
_entity.type
_entity.pdbx_description
1 polymer ?
#
loop_
_entity_poly.entity_id
_entity_poly.type
_entity_poly.pdbx_seq_one_letter_code
_entity_poly.pdbx_strand_id
1 'polypeptide(L)'
;MHFLKLALVASGAASIFMLHKVIVNNNIPLAALFLVVPFIIFAVVQLRRTVRCQECGISPFEDGFDDPDRVLPVKFDYTRIGSGPIFRFYKLQLRLGMGTCAACTKNIREQTKPRG
;
A
#
# COMPACT_ATOMS: atom_id res chain seq x y z
N MET A 1 -8.92 9.66 -21.43
CA MET A 1 -8.23 8.35 -21.52
C MET A 1 -6.96 8.34 -22.39
N HIS A 2 -6.77 9.27 -23.34
CA HIS A 2 -5.55 9.33 -24.16
C HIS A 2 -4.26 9.68 -23.40
N PHE A 3 -4.33 10.63 -22.46
CA PHE A 3 -3.17 11.03 -21.64
C PHE A 3 -2.62 9.91 -20.76
N LEU A 4 -3.49 9.02 -20.28
CA LEU A 4 -3.07 7.88 -19.45
C LEU A 4 -2.24 6.86 -20.24
N LYS A 5 -2.62 6.59 -21.49
CA LYS A 5 -1.87 5.69 -22.39
C LYS A 5 -0.50 6.30 -22.74
N LEU A 6 -0.47 7.60 -23.01
CA LEU A 6 0.75 8.33 -23.35
C LEU A 6 1.71 8.39 -22.14
N ALA A 7 1.18 8.62 -20.94
CA ALA A 7 1.95 8.58 -19.70
C ALA A 7 2.51 7.17 -19.41
N LEU A 8 1.71 6.12 -19.66
CA LEU A 8 2.18 4.74 -19.50
C LEU A 8 3.32 4.42 -20.47
N VAL A 9 3.16 4.77 -21.76
CA VAL A 9 4.19 4.54 -22.77
C VAL A 9 5.46 5.33 -22.47
N ALA A 10 5.34 6.59 -22.06
CA ALA A 10 6.48 7.42 -21.66
C ALA A 10 7.20 6.85 -20.43
N SER A 11 6.45 6.40 -19.42
CA SER A 11 7.02 5.78 -18.21
C SER A 11 7.70 4.44 -18.49
N GLY A 12 7.16 3.62 -19.40
CA GLY A 12 7.76 2.36 -19.84
C GLY A 12 9.03 2.57 -20.65
N ALA A 13 9.05 3.54 -21.56
CA ALA A 13 10.26 3.88 -22.31
C ALA A 13 11.36 4.42 -21.38
N ALA A 14 10.99 5.26 -20.40
CA ALA A 14 11.91 5.79 -19.41
C ALA A 14 12.51 4.70 -18.50
N SER A 15 11.71 3.72 -18.09
CA SER A 15 12.19 2.60 -17.26
C SER A 15 13.11 1.65 -18.03
N ILE A 16 12.83 1.38 -19.31
CA ILE A 16 13.70 0.57 -20.18
C ILE A 16 15.03 1.29 -20.44
N PHE A 17 15.00 2.59 -20.71
CA PHE A 17 16.23 3.39 -20.88
C PHE A 17 17.08 3.42 -19.61
N MET A 18 16.43 3.51 -18.45
CA MET A 18 17.09 3.44 -17.15
C MET A 18 17.72 2.08 -16.89
N LEU A 19 17.01 0.99 -17.16
CA LEU A 19 17.56 -0.36 -17.05
C LEU A 19 18.77 -0.56 -17.97
N HIS A 20 18.68 -0.07 -19.21
CA HIS A 20 19.79 -0.14 -20.16
C HIS A 20 21.00 0.66 -19.67
N LYS A 21 20.81 1.84 -19.07
CA LYS A 21 21.90 2.64 -18.47
C LYS A 21 22.51 1.97 -17.23
N VAL A 22 21.70 1.30 -16.41
CA VAL A 22 22.16 0.49 -15.26
C VAL A 22 23.05 -0.66 -15.72
N ILE A 23 22.58 -1.43 -16.71
CA ILE A 23 23.27 -2.63 -17.20
C ILE A 23 24.57 -2.28 -17.92
N VAL A 24 24.60 -1.18 -18.68
CA VAL A 24 25.75 -0.83 -19.54
C VAL A 24 26.78 0.06 -18.84
N ASN A 25 26.34 1.02 -18.01
CA ASN A 25 27.26 2.02 -17.44
C ASN A 25 27.47 1.86 -15.92
N ASN A 26 26.75 0.94 -15.25
CA ASN A 26 26.78 0.72 -13.80
C ASN A 26 26.65 2.01 -12.95
N ASN A 27 26.10 3.08 -13.53
CA ASN A 27 26.05 4.39 -12.93
C ASN A 27 24.65 4.96 -13.19
N ILE A 28 23.81 4.95 -12.16
CA ILE A 28 22.50 5.59 -12.20
C ILE A 28 22.75 7.07 -11.88
N PRO A 29 22.59 7.99 -12.83
CA PRO A 29 22.66 9.40 -12.49
C PRO A 29 21.58 9.69 -11.45
N LEU A 30 21.95 10.28 -10.31
CA LEU A 30 21.04 10.62 -9.21
C LEU A 30 19.79 11.35 -9.70
N ALA A 31 19.93 12.21 -10.72
CA ALA A 31 18.83 12.90 -11.38
C ALA A 31 17.71 11.96 -11.87
N ALA A 32 18.05 10.75 -12.26
CA ALA A 32 17.10 9.79 -12.79
C ALA A 32 16.39 8.99 -11.68
N LEU A 33 17.01 8.83 -10.50
CA LEU A 33 16.29 8.42 -9.29
C LEU A 33 15.22 9.46 -8.92
N PHE A 34 15.55 10.76 -8.97
CA PHE A 34 14.59 11.84 -8.71
C PHE A 34 13.42 11.85 -9.71
N LEU A 35 13.62 11.40 -10.94
CA LEU A 35 12.54 11.25 -11.90
C LEU A 35 11.64 10.05 -11.61
N VAL A 36 12.16 8.95 -11.07
CA VAL A 36 11.39 7.71 -10.85
C VAL A 36 10.66 7.70 -9.51
N VAL A 37 11.25 8.26 -8.45
CA VAL A 37 10.65 8.33 -7.10
C VAL A 37 9.21 8.90 -7.08
N PRO A 38 8.89 10.04 -7.73
CA PRO A 38 7.51 10.55 -7.73
C PRO A 38 6.52 9.61 -8.42
N PHE A 39 6.94 8.85 -9.46
CA PHE A 39 6.09 7.82 -10.07
C PHE A 39 5.87 6.63 -9.15
N ILE A 40 6.88 6.22 -8.37
CA ILE A 40 6.71 5.17 -7.36
C ILE A 40 5.73 5.64 -6.27
N ILE A 41 5.87 6.86 -5.76
CA ILE A 41 4.96 7.42 -4.77
C ILE A 41 3.54 7.49 -5.34
N PHE A 42 3.38 7.98 -6.57
CA PHE A 42 2.09 8.04 -7.24
C PHE A 42 1.48 6.64 -7.43
N ALA A 43 2.26 5.64 -7.86
CA ALA A 43 1.80 4.27 -8.02
C ALA A 43 1.35 3.67 -6.67
N VAL A 44 2.09 3.90 -5.58
CA VAL A 44 1.74 3.42 -4.23
C VAL A 44 0.46 4.09 -3.73
N VAL A 45 0.30 5.40 -3.94
CA VAL A 45 -0.92 6.15 -3.58
C VAL A 45 -2.12 5.64 -4.39
N GLN A 46 -1.95 5.39 -5.68
CA GLN A 46 -3.01 4.84 -6.53
C GLN A 46 -3.36 3.40 -6.15
N LEU A 47 -2.39 2.60 -5.70
CA LEU A 47 -2.66 1.26 -5.17
C LEU A 47 -3.56 1.33 -3.93
N ARG A 48 -3.29 2.25 -3.01
CA ARG A 48 -4.16 2.46 -1.84
C ARG A 48 -5.58 2.89 -2.22
N ARG A 49 -5.72 3.64 -3.32
CA ARG A 49 -7.02 4.08 -3.86
C ARG A 49 -7.73 3.04 -4.72
N THR A 50 -7.10 1.92 -5.04
CA THR A 50 -7.73 0.87 -5.87
C THR A 50 -7.95 -0.44 -5.13
N VAL A 51 -7.15 -0.70 -4.10
CA VAL A 51 -7.25 -1.91 -3.30
C VAL A 51 -8.27 -1.71 -2.19
N ARG A 52 -9.33 -2.52 -2.21
CA ARG A 52 -10.33 -2.61 -1.14
C ARG A 52 -9.65 -3.02 0.17
N CYS A 53 -10.19 -2.59 1.31
CA CYS A 53 -9.69 -3.03 2.60
C CYS A 53 -9.71 -4.56 2.67
N GLN A 54 -8.57 -5.17 2.97
CA GLN A 54 -8.41 -6.62 2.99
C GLN A 54 -9.25 -7.29 4.08
N GLU A 55 -9.51 -6.56 5.18
CA GLU A 55 -10.29 -7.05 6.31
C GLU A 55 -11.81 -6.96 6.05
N CYS A 56 -12.34 -5.75 5.90
CA CYS A 56 -13.78 -5.52 5.80
C CYS A 56 -14.31 -5.36 4.36
N GLY A 57 -13.45 -5.40 3.34
CA GLY A 57 -13.84 -5.27 1.93
C GLY A 57 -14.29 -3.88 1.50
N ILE A 58 -14.30 -2.89 2.40
CA ILE A 58 -14.71 -1.51 2.11
C ILE A 58 -13.85 -0.94 0.99
N SER A 59 -14.50 -0.29 0.03
CA SER A 59 -13.81 0.36 -1.07
C SER A 59 -13.19 1.70 -0.64
N PRO A 60 -12.03 2.09 -1.19
CA PRO A 60 -11.43 3.39 -0.91
C PRO A 60 -12.25 4.59 -1.43
N PHE A 61 -13.30 4.34 -2.22
CA PHE A 61 -14.22 5.35 -2.73
C PHE A 61 -15.51 5.45 -1.90
N GLU A 62 -15.71 4.57 -0.91
CA GLU A 62 -16.84 4.65 0.01
C GLU A 62 -16.58 5.68 1.12
N ASP A 63 -17.64 6.42 1.46
CA ASP A 63 -17.64 7.33 2.60
C ASP A 63 -17.30 6.56 3.89
N GLY A 64 -16.25 7.02 4.57
CA GLY A 64 -15.75 6.43 5.80
C GLY A 64 -14.66 5.36 5.64
N PHE A 65 -14.01 5.25 4.49
CA PHE A 65 -12.74 4.49 4.38
C PHE A 65 -11.64 5.07 5.28
N ASP A 66 -11.55 6.39 5.35
CA ASP A 66 -10.61 7.13 6.20
C ASP A 66 -11.18 7.51 7.57
N ASP A 67 -12.42 7.11 7.88
CA ASP A 67 -13.06 7.37 9.17
C ASP A 67 -12.70 6.27 10.19
N PRO A 68 -11.97 6.59 11.28
CA PRO A 68 -11.59 5.62 12.29
C PRO A 68 -12.75 5.19 13.20
N ASP A 69 -13.84 5.96 13.25
CA ASP A 69 -15.00 5.70 14.12
C ASP A 69 -16.16 5.02 13.38
N ARG A 70 -16.00 4.75 12.08
CA ARG A 70 -16.98 4.00 11.29
C ARG A 70 -17.25 2.63 11.91
N VAL A 71 -18.54 2.30 12.01
CA VAL A 71 -18.99 0.98 12.44
C VAL A 71 -18.61 -0.04 11.37
N LEU A 72 -17.69 -0.95 11.71
CA LEU A 72 -17.28 -2.04 10.85
C LEU A 72 -18.40 -3.08 10.71
N PRO A 73 -18.72 -3.54 9.47
CA PRO A 73 -19.72 -4.58 9.26
C PRO A 73 -19.28 -5.93 9.82
N VAL A 74 -17.95 -6.16 9.89
CA VAL A 74 -17.35 -7.37 10.45
C VAL A 74 -16.23 -6.95 11.40
N LYS A 75 -16.28 -7.45 12.65
CA LYS A 75 -15.22 -7.27 13.64
C LYS A 75 -14.44 -8.58 13.75
N PHE A 76 -13.18 -8.56 13.31
CA PHE A 76 -12.27 -9.68 13.52
C PHE A 76 -11.65 -9.60 14.92
N ASP A 77 -11.45 -10.77 15.53
CA ASP A 77 -10.72 -10.92 16.78
C ASP A 77 -9.25 -11.25 16.48
N TYR A 78 -8.41 -10.21 16.52
CA TYR A 78 -6.98 -10.28 16.25
C TYR A 78 -6.18 -10.85 17.44
N THR A 79 -6.81 -11.07 18.60
CA THR A 79 -6.14 -11.66 19.78
C THR A 79 -5.88 -13.16 19.58
N ARG A 80 -6.67 -13.83 18.74
CA ARG A 80 -6.59 -15.27 18.46
C ARG A 80 -5.68 -15.63 17.27
N ILE A 81 -4.94 -14.67 16.73
CA ILE A 81 -4.03 -14.94 15.62
C ILE A 81 -2.88 -15.83 16.09
N GLY A 82 -2.65 -16.94 15.36
CA GLY A 82 -1.59 -17.90 15.60
C GLY A 82 -0.18 -17.30 15.69
N SER A 83 0.78 -18.13 16.12
CA SER A 83 2.17 -17.73 16.39
C SER A 83 3.16 -18.12 15.28
N GLY A 84 2.69 -18.79 14.23
CA GLY A 84 3.53 -19.24 13.12
C GLY A 84 4.17 -18.10 12.30
N PRO A 85 5.15 -18.40 11.44
CA PRO A 85 5.91 -17.40 10.68
C PRO A 85 5.01 -16.56 9.74
N ILE A 86 4.03 -17.18 9.10
CA ILE A 86 3.03 -16.49 8.26
C ILE A 86 2.21 -15.50 9.09
N PHE A 87 1.79 -15.91 10.29
CA PHE A 87 1.02 -15.07 11.20
C PHE A 87 1.84 -13.91 11.78
N ARG A 88 3.15 -14.09 11.98
CA ARG A 88 4.06 -12.99 12.37
C ARG A 88 4.17 -11.94 11.28
N PHE A 89 4.34 -12.36 10.02
CA PHE A 89 4.39 -11.44 8.89
C PHE A 89 3.06 -10.69 8.72
N TYR A 90 1.95 -11.40 8.84
CA TYR A 90 0.61 -10.79 8.80
C TYR A 90 0.41 -9.78 9.95
N LYS A 91 0.78 -10.12 11.19
CA LYS A 91 0.76 -9.16 12.33
C LYS A 91 1.60 -7.90 12.06
N LEU A 92 2.74 -8.05 11.38
CA LEU A 92 3.58 -6.91 11.00
C LEU A 92 2.88 -6.02 9.97
N GLN A 93 2.29 -6.59 8.93
CA GLN A 93 1.53 -5.85 7.92
C GLN A 93 0.33 -5.11 8.52
N LEU A 94 -0.41 -5.78 9.42
CA LEU A 94 -1.52 -5.19 10.17
C LEU A 94 -1.08 -4.00 11.02
N ARG A 95 0.07 -4.10 11.72
CA ARG A 95 0.63 -2.98 12.50
C ARG A 95 1.04 -1.78 11.64
N LEU A 96 1.48 -2.03 10.41
CA LEU A 96 1.85 -1.00 9.44
C LEU A 96 0.63 -0.40 8.73
N GLY A 97 -0.59 -0.90 9.02
CA GLY A 97 -1.83 -0.45 8.38
C GLY A 97 -1.89 -0.74 6.87
N MET A 98 -1.04 -1.64 6.37
CA MET A 98 -0.99 -1.94 4.94
C MET A 98 -2.27 -2.68 4.52
N GLY A 99 -3.00 -2.12 3.55
CA GLY A 99 -4.19 -2.75 2.99
C GLY A 99 -5.43 -2.74 3.90
N THR A 100 -5.45 -1.92 4.95
CA THR A 100 -6.60 -1.79 5.88
C THR A 100 -7.16 -0.37 5.87
N CYS A 101 -8.48 -0.23 6.07
CA CYS A 101 -9.13 1.07 6.25
C CYS A 101 -8.90 1.62 7.67
N ALA A 102 -9.14 2.91 7.89
CA ALA A 102 -8.87 3.58 9.15
C ALA A 102 -9.56 2.90 10.36
N ALA A 103 -10.83 2.51 10.21
CA ALA A 103 -11.57 1.79 11.25
C ALA A 103 -10.96 0.41 11.57
N CYS A 104 -10.55 -0.36 10.55
CA CYS A 104 -9.86 -1.64 10.76
C CYS A 104 -8.52 -1.43 11.46
N THR A 105 -7.72 -0.45 11.01
CA THR A 105 -6.43 -0.14 11.64
C THR A 105 -6.60 0.25 13.11
N LYS A 106 -7.63 1.05 13.45
CA LYS A 106 -7.95 1.40 14.85
C LYS A 106 -8.28 0.16 15.67
N ASN A 107 -9.20 -0.69 15.19
CA ASN A 107 -9.62 -1.90 15.89
C ASN A 107 -8.44 -2.87 16.12
N ILE A 108 -7.58 -3.07 15.11
CA ILE A 108 -6.35 -3.87 15.25
C ILE A 108 -5.45 -3.28 16.34
N ARG A 109 -5.24 -1.96 16.33
CA ARG A 109 -4.35 -1.29 17.28
C ARG A 109 -4.88 -1.41 18.71
N GLU A 110 -6.18 -1.34 18.91
CA GLU A 110 -6.82 -1.53 20.22
C GLU A 110 -6.69 -2.97 20.71
N GLN A 111 -6.90 -3.96 19.84
CA GLN A 111 -6.81 -5.38 20.22
C GLN A 111 -5.38 -5.90 20.37
N THR A 112 -4.42 -5.32 19.65
CA THR A 112 -3.00 -5.72 19.70
C THR A 112 -2.17 -4.88 20.66
N LYS A 113 -2.77 -3.87 21.31
CA LYS A 113 -2.11 -3.12 22.38
C LYS A 113 -1.83 -4.09 23.54
N PRO A 114 -0.60 -4.14 24.07
CA PRO A 114 -0.35 -4.92 25.27
C PRO A 114 -1.26 -4.37 26.37
N ARG A 115 -2.17 -5.22 26.86
CA ARG A 115 -2.84 -4.96 28.14
C ARG A 115 -1.72 -5.04 29.17
N GLY A 116 -1.42 -3.90 29.79
CA GLY A 116 -0.36 -3.77 30.80
C GLY A 116 -0.54 -4.76 31.94
#